data_AF-A0AAV0LLI5-F1
#
_entry.id   AF-A0AAV0LLI5-F1
#
_cell.length_a   1.000
_cell.length_b   1.000
_cell.length_c   1.000
_cell.angle_alpha   90.00
_cell.angle_beta   90.00
_cell.angle_gamma   90.00
#
_symmetry.space_group_name_H-M   'P 1'
#
loop_
_entity.id
_entity.type
_entity.pdbx_description
1 polymer ?
#
loop_
_entity_poly.entity_id
_entity_poly.type
_entity_poly.pdbx_seq_one_letter_code
_entity_poly.pdbx_strand_id
1 'polypeptide(L)'
;MDYKIRLQASIDCIRHCVRQGQALRGHDESECSKNRGNFIELLKFHARGREDVERVVLRNAPKNLQMTSPDLQKDIVHAIATEVTKQIICDIGDDVFSILVDEARDTSIKEKMAIVLRYVNEEGYVMERFLGNAHVADTKSLTLKMEIESMLVTNGLSLSKIRGHGYDGARNMSGESMDSRL
;
A
#
# COMPACT_ATOMS: atom_id res chain seq x y z
N MET A 1 -16.87 21.93 -11.45
CA MET A 1 -16.74 22.12 -9.99
C MET A 1 -17.12 20.82 -9.27
N ASP A 2 -18.29 20.26 -9.56
CA ASP A 2 -18.85 19.05 -8.92
C ASP A 2 -17.98 17.79 -9.00
N TYR A 3 -17.24 17.60 -10.10
CA TYR A 3 -16.30 16.48 -10.22
C TYR A 3 -15.21 16.51 -9.14
N LYS A 4 -14.64 17.69 -8.86
CA LYS A 4 -13.58 17.84 -7.86
C LYS A 4 -14.12 17.54 -6.45
N ILE A 5 -15.33 17.99 -6.15
CA ILE A 5 -16.00 17.73 -4.86
C ILE A 5 -16.22 16.22 -4.67
N ARG A 6 -16.73 15.53 -5.69
CA ARG A 6 -16.88 14.07 -5.67
C ARG A 6 -15.55 13.36 -5.43
N LEU A 7 -14.53 13.69 -6.23
CA LEU A 7 -13.22 13.06 -6.15
C LEU A 7 -12.60 13.26 -4.77
N GLN A 8 -12.65 14.49 -4.23
CA GLN A 8 -12.12 14.79 -2.91
C GLN A 8 -12.83 13.97 -1.81
N ALA A 9 -14.17 13.95 -1.84
CA ALA A 9 -14.95 13.16 -0.89
C ALA A 9 -14.62 11.67 -0.96
N SER A 10 -14.41 11.12 -2.16
CA SER A 10 -14.01 9.73 -2.35
C SER A 10 -12.60 9.46 -1.83
N ILE A 11 -11.62 10.34 -2.11
CA ILE A 11 -10.25 10.23 -1.60
C ILE A 11 -10.25 10.23 -0.07
N ASP A 12 -10.99 11.14 0.57
CA ASP A 12 -11.04 11.25 2.02
C ASP A 12 -11.62 9.99 2.68
N CYS A 13 -12.69 9.44 2.11
CA CYS A 13 -13.30 8.19 2.60
C CYS A 13 -12.39 6.97 2.39
N ILE A 14 -11.78 6.84 1.21
CA ILE A 14 -10.85 5.72 0.92
C ILE A 14 -9.62 5.82 1.83
N ARG A 15 -9.04 7.01 1.98
CA ARG A 15 -7.90 7.25 2.87
C ARG A 15 -8.23 6.84 4.31
N HIS A 16 -9.43 7.15 4.80
CA HIS A 16 -9.88 6.71 6.12
C HIS A 16 -9.90 5.18 6.22
N CYS A 17 -10.58 4.50 5.29
CA CYS A 17 -10.68 3.04 5.33
C CYS A 17 -9.30 2.37 5.24
N VAL A 18 -8.44 2.82 4.33
CA VAL A 18 -7.07 2.28 4.17
C VAL A 18 -6.26 2.48 5.44
N ARG A 19 -6.32 3.68 6.05
CA ARG A 19 -5.60 3.97 7.30
C ARG A 19 -6.08 3.09 8.47
N GLN A 20 -7.34 2.67 8.48
CA GLN A 20 -7.92 1.81 9.51
C GLN A 20 -7.84 0.31 9.15
N GLY A 21 -7.27 -0.07 8.01
CA GLY A 21 -7.24 -1.46 7.54
C GLY A 21 -8.65 -2.02 7.25
N GLN A 22 -9.62 -1.17 6.95
CA GLN A 22 -10.99 -1.57 6.65
C GLN A 22 -11.16 -1.96 5.18
N ALA A 23 -11.88 -3.05 4.93
CA ALA A 23 -12.29 -3.40 3.58
C ALA A 23 -13.16 -2.28 2.99
N LEU A 24 -12.89 -1.84 1.76
CA LEU A 24 -13.69 -0.79 1.11
C LEU A 24 -15.10 -1.28 0.77
N ARG A 25 -15.21 -2.53 0.31
CA ARG A 25 -16.39 -3.09 -0.32
C ARG A 25 -17.19 -3.99 0.62
N GLY A 26 -18.50 -4.01 0.41
CA GLY A 26 -19.43 -4.91 1.10
C GLY A 26 -19.67 -6.19 0.30
N HIS A 27 -20.35 -7.15 0.91
CA HIS A 27 -20.81 -8.35 0.21
C HIS A 27 -21.90 -8.03 -0.84
N ASP A 28 -22.77 -7.06 -0.52
CA ASP A 28 -23.80 -6.55 -1.41
C ASP A 28 -23.81 -5.02 -1.38
N GLU A 29 -23.45 -4.40 -2.51
CA GLU A 29 -23.42 -2.94 -2.70
C GLU A 29 -24.69 -2.40 -3.38
N SER A 30 -25.72 -3.23 -3.55
CA SER A 30 -27.02 -2.83 -4.12
C SER A 30 -27.73 -1.77 -3.28
N GLU A 31 -28.60 -0.97 -3.89
CA GLU A 31 -29.39 0.06 -3.17
C GLU A 31 -30.33 -0.54 -2.12
N CYS A 32 -30.70 -1.82 -2.25
CA CYS A 32 -31.57 -2.53 -1.31
C CYS A 32 -30.82 -3.09 -0.10
N SER A 33 -29.49 -3.11 -0.13
CA SER A 33 -28.67 -3.61 0.97
C SER A 33 -28.70 -2.67 2.17
N LYS A 34 -28.81 -3.25 3.37
CA LYS A 34 -28.72 -2.52 4.65
C LYS A 34 -27.31 -2.00 4.93
N ASN A 35 -26.28 -2.62 4.35
CA ASN A 35 -24.89 -2.23 4.49
C ASN A 35 -24.18 -2.46 3.15
N ARG A 36 -23.89 -1.37 2.44
CA ARG A 36 -23.31 -1.40 1.10
C ARG A 36 -21.78 -1.42 1.09
N GLY A 37 -21.16 -1.73 2.22
CA GLY A 37 -19.71 -1.68 2.38
C GLY A 37 -19.23 -0.36 2.98
N ASN A 38 -18.04 -0.41 3.57
CA ASN A 38 -17.52 0.69 4.38
C ASN A 38 -17.34 1.97 3.56
N PHE A 39 -16.89 1.89 2.31
CA PHE A 39 -16.71 3.07 1.47
C PHE A 39 -18.04 3.80 1.19
N ILE A 40 -19.08 3.08 0.77
CA ILE A 40 -20.37 3.68 0.44
C ILE A 40 -21.04 4.24 1.70
N GLU A 41 -21.04 3.49 2.80
CA GLU A 41 -21.62 3.97 4.06
C GLU A 41 -20.84 5.15 4.65
N LEU A 42 -19.52 5.14 4.56
CA LEU A 42 -18.70 6.27 4.97
C LEU A 42 -18.92 7.49 4.07
N LEU A 43 -19.08 7.31 2.76
CA LEU A 43 -19.37 8.41 1.83
C LEU A 43 -20.75 9.02 2.10
N LYS A 44 -21.77 8.20 2.42
CA LYS A 44 -23.08 8.68 2.89
C LYS A 44 -22.94 9.50 4.18
N PHE A 45 -22.21 8.96 5.16
CA PHE A 45 -21.98 9.65 6.44
C PHE A 45 -21.22 10.96 6.22
N HIS A 46 -20.18 10.93 5.39
CA HIS A 46 -19.38 12.08 5.05
C HIS A 46 -20.24 13.15 4.37
N ALA A 47 -21.13 12.78 3.44
CA ALA A 47 -22.03 13.73 2.78
C ALA A 47 -23.11 14.33 3.70
N ARG A 48 -23.51 13.62 4.76
CA ARG A 48 -24.59 14.04 5.65
C ARG A 48 -24.29 15.41 6.29
N GLY A 49 -25.17 16.38 6.04
CA GLY A 49 -25.03 17.74 6.56
C GLY A 49 -24.07 18.65 5.77
N ARG A 50 -23.54 18.18 4.63
CA ARG A 50 -22.74 18.96 3.68
C ARG A 50 -23.44 18.99 2.34
N GLU A 51 -24.31 20.00 2.15
CA GLU A 51 -25.19 20.12 0.99
C GLU A 51 -24.44 20.13 -0.35
N ASP A 52 -23.23 20.69 -0.37
CA ASP A 52 -22.36 20.74 -1.53
C ASP A 52 -21.87 19.35 -1.96
N VAL A 53 -21.56 18.47 -1.00
CA VAL A 53 -21.15 17.08 -1.24
C VAL A 53 -22.36 16.20 -1.50
N GLU A 54 -23.41 16.30 -0.68
CA GLU A 54 -24.61 15.47 -0.78
C GLU A 54 -25.28 15.60 -2.15
N ARG A 55 -25.35 16.82 -2.70
CA ARG A 55 -25.93 17.08 -4.03
C ARG A 55 -25.18 16.38 -5.16
N VAL A 56 -23.92 15.99 -4.98
CA VAL A 56 -23.07 15.54 -6.09
C VAL A 56 -22.58 14.10 -5.99
N VAL A 57 -22.82 13.36 -4.90
CA VAL A 57 -22.34 11.98 -4.68
C VAL A 57 -23.45 10.91 -4.82
N LEU A 58 -23.04 9.65 -4.94
CA LEU A 58 -23.94 8.47 -4.95
C LEU A 58 -25.06 8.59 -6.01
N ARG A 59 -26.32 8.48 -5.61
CA ARG A 59 -27.49 8.56 -6.50
C ARG A 59 -27.65 9.93 -7.19
N ASN A 60 -27.04 10.98 -6.62
CA ASN A 60 -27.10 12.33 -7.18
C ASN A 60 -25.97 12.58 -8.20
N ALA A 61 -24.99 11.69 -8.28
CA ALA A 61 -23.97 11.73 -9.32
C ALA A 61 -24.48 11.09 -10.63
N PRO A 62 -24.03 11.56 -11.80
CA PRO A 62 -24.22 10.85 -13.06
C PRO A 62 -23.67 9.41 -12.96
N LYS A 63 -24.33 8.44 -13.61
CA LYS A 63 -24.00 7.00 -13.48
C LYS A 63 -22.52 6.69 -13.70
N ASN A 64 -21.87 7.39 -14.62
CA ASN A 64 -20.45 7.22 -14.95
C ASN A 64 -19.49 7.96 -14.00
N LEU A 65 -20.00 8.70 -13.00
CA LEU A 65 -19.22 9.57 -12.11
C LEU A 65 -19.52 9.33 -10.63
N GLN A 66 -20.11 8.18 -10.27
CA GLN A 66 -20.44 7.86 -8.88
C GLN A 66 -19.22 7.59 -8.00
N MET A 67 -18.06 7.36 -8.62
CA MET A 67 -16.80 7.00 -7.96
C MET A 67 -16.82 5.68 -7.17
N THR A 68 -17.83 4.83 -7.43
CA THR A 68 -18.05 3.57 -6.72
C THR A 68 -17.48 2.35 -7.44
N SER A 69 -16.99 2.49 -8.68
CA SER A 69 -16.48 1.34 -9.44
C SER A 69 -15.24 0.73 -8.78
N PRO A 70 -15.05 -0.60 -8.87
CA PRO A 70 -13.91 -1.28 -8.25
C PRO A 70 -12.57 -0.77 -8.76
N ASP A 71 -12.47 -0.54 -10.07
CA ASP A 71 -11.23 -0.11 -10.71
C ASP A 71 -10.83 1.30 -10.28
N LEU A 72 -11.79 2.23 -10.19
CA LEU A 72 -11.51 3.57 -9.71
C LEU A 72 -11.09 3.58 -8.23
N GLN A 73 -11.75 2.78 -7.39
CA GLN A 73 -11.34 2.65 -5.98
C GLN A 73 -9.90 2.13 -5.88
N LYS A 74 -9.53 1.14 -6.70
CA LYS A 74 -8.15 0.64 -6.78
C LYS A 74 -7.17 1.71 -7.26
N ASP A 75 -7.53 2.51 -8.27
CA ASP A 75 -6.70 3.59 -8.78
C ASP A 75 -6.43 4.64 -7.69
N ILE A 76 -7.45 5.01 -6.91
CA ILE A 76 -7.30 5.94 -5.78
C ILE A 76 -6.42 5.33 -4.69
N VAL A 77 -6.62 4.06 -4.33
CA VAL A 77 -5.77 3.35 -3.37
C VAL A 77 -4.33 3.31 -3.84
N HIS A 78 -4.11 3.02 -5.14
CA HIS A 78 -2.79 2.99 -5.74
C HIS A 78 -2.11 4.36 -5.66
N ALA A 79 -2.83 5.44 -6.02
CA ALA A 79 -2.31 6.81 -5.91
C ALA A 79 -1.93 7.17 -4.46
N ILE A 80 -2.77 6.79 -3.48
CA ILE A 80 -2.46 6.98 -2.06
C ILE A 80 -1.20 6.20 -1.67
N ALA A 81 -1.10 4.94 -2.07
CA ALA A 81 0.08 4.11 -1.79
C ALA A 81 1.35 4.70 -2.40
N THR A 82 1.31 5.15 -3.66
CA THR A 82 2.43 5.82 -4.33
C THR A 82 2.89 7.05 -3.56
N GLU A 83 1.98 7.91 -3.10
CA GLU A 83 2.35 9.11 -2.34
C GLU A 83 2.92 8.76 -0.96
N VAL A 84 2.39 7.74 -0.29
CA VAL A 84 2.97 7.26 0.98
C VAL A 84 4.39 6.71 0.77
N THR A 85 4.60 5.90 -0.26
CA THR A 85 5.93 5.36 -0.59
C THR A 85 6.93 6.46 -0.92
N LYS A 86 6.53 7.48 -1.70
CA LYS A 86 7.37 8.66 -1.95
C LYS A 86 7.75 9.37 -0.66
N GLN A 87 6.80 9.57 0.26
CA GLN A 87 7.10 10.20 1.55
C GLN A 87 8.08 9.37 2.38
N ILE A 88 7.96 8.04 2.40
CA ILE A 88 8.93 7.16 3.07
C ILE A 88 10.32 7.32 2.45
N ILE A 89 10.43 7.34 1.11
CA ILE A 89 11.72 7.51 0.43
C ILE A 89 12.31 8.89 0.71
N CYS A 90 11.49 9.94 0.70
CA CYS A 90 11.93 11.30 1.05
C CYS A 90 12.42 11.41 2.49
N ASP A 91 11.76 10.73 3.43
CA ASP A 91 12.14 10.69 4.85
C ASP A 91 13.47 9.96 5.09
N ILE A 92 13.83 8.99 4.23
CA ILE A 92 15.16 8.37 4.21
C ILE A 92 16.20 9.32 3.57
N GLY A 93 15.81 10.01 2.50
CA GLY A 93 16.70 10.89 1.74
C GLY A 93 17.92 10.15 1.21
N ASP A 94 19.10 10.70 1.48
CA ASP A 94 20.40 10.11 1.12
C ASP A 94 21.03 9.28 2.26
N ASP A 95 20.30 9.03 3.35
CA ASP A 95 20.84 8.29 4.50
C ASP A 95 20.85 6.77 4.26
N VAL A 96 21.42 6.04 5.21
CA VAL A 96 21.49 4.59 5.23
C VAL A 96 20.23 3.97 5.83
N PHE A 97 19.90 2.77 5.39
CA PHE A 97 18.75 2.02 5.90
C PHE A 97 19.07 0.53 6.01
N SER A 98 18.21 -0.19 6.71
CA SER A 98 18.20 -1.65 6.78
C SER A 98 16.90 -2.18 6.17
N ILE A 99 16.94 -3.41 5.69
CA ILE A 99 15.73 -4.09 5.22
C ILE A 99 15.34 -5.21 6.18
N LEU A 100 14.05 -5.33 6.44
CA LEU A 100 13.43 -6.46 7.13
C LEU A 100 12.55 -7.16 6.11
N VAL A 101 12.75 -8.46 5.95
CA VAL A 101 12.12 -9.27 4.92
C VAL A 101 11.42 -10.43 5.60
N ASP A 102 10.11 -10.52 5.35
CA ASP A 102 9.26 -11.58 5.86
C ASP A 102 8.72 -12.42 4.69
N GLU A 103 8.80 -13.73 4.84
CA GLU A 103 8.40 -14.71 3.82
C GLU A 103 7.15 -15.44 4.29
N ALA A 104 6.06 -15.32 3.54
CA ALA A 104 4.79 -15.95 3.86
C ALA A 104 4.26 -16.75 2.66
N ARG A 105 3.60 -17.87 2.95
CA ARG A 105 2.90 -18.67 1.93
C ARG A 105 1.42 -18.29 1.91
N ASP A 106 0.94 -17.84 0.76
CA ASP A 106 -0.47 -17.50 0.58
C ASP A 106 -1.32 -18.77 0.40
N THR A 107 -2.63 -18.63 0.63
CA THR A 107 -3.71 -19.59 0.42
C THR A 107 -3.74 -20.24 -0.98
N SER A 108 -3.11 -19.60 -1.97
CA SER A 108 -2.94 -20.13 -3.34
C SER A 108 -1.64 -20.91 -3.55
N ILE A 109 -0.94 -21.28 -2.47
CA ILE A 109 0.35 -22.01 -2.46
C ILE A 109 1.53 -21.17 -2.98
N LYS A 110 1.28 -19.94 -3.44
CA LYS A 110 2.31 -19.00 -3.90
C LYS A 110 3.03 -18.37 -2.71
N GLU A 111 4.34 -18.18 -2.86
CA GLU A 111 5.17 -17.52 -1.88
C GLU A 111 5.15 -16.01 -2.10
N LYS A 112 5.06 -15.27 -1.00
CA LYS A 112 5.05 -13.82 -0.95
C LYS A 112 6.14 -13.36 -0.01
N MET A 113 6.76 -12.26 -0.38
CA MET A 113 7.79 -11.61 0.42
C MET A 113 7.34 -10.19 0.76
N ALA A 114 7.26 -9.86 2.03
CA ALA A 114 7.02 -8.50 2.50
C ALA A 114 8.37 -7.83 2.79
N ILE A 115 8.55 -6.60 2.31
CA ILE A 115 9.75 -5.80 2.57
C ILE A 115 9.36 -4.59 3.42
N VAL A 116 10.06 -4.43 4.53
CA VAL A 116 9.97 -3.28 5.44
C VAL A 116 11.33 -2.60 5.49
N LEU A 117 11.33 -1.28 5.36
CA LEU A 117 12.51 -0.43 5.53
C LEU A 117 12.62 -0.02 6.99
N ARG A 118 13.82 -0.10 7.54
CA ARG A 118 14.16 0.38 8.87
C ARG A 118 15.26 1.43 8.79
N TYR A 119 15.00 2.64 9.25
CA TYR A 119 15.92 3.77 9.17
C TYR A 119 15.77 4.69 10.39
N VAL A 120 16.62 5.70 10.52
CA VAL A 120 16.50 6.74 11.55
C VAL A 120 16.05 8.02 10.84
N ASN A 121 14.97 8.63 11.29
CA ASN A 121 14.50 9.89 10.70
C ASN A 121 15.36 11.08 11.17
N GLU A 122 15.10 12.27 10.61
CA GLU A 122 15.81 13.50 10.97
C GLU A 122 15.73 13.86 12.47
N GLU A 123 14.67 13.39 13.16
CA GLU A 123 14.47 13.60 14.59
C GLU A 123 15.24 12.59 15.47
N GLY A 124 15.93 11.62 14.88
CA GLY A 124 16.69 10.59 15.59
C GLY A 124 15.85 9.38 16.03
N TYR A 125 14.60 9.25 15.59
CA TYR A 125 13.74 8.12 15.90
C TYR A 125 13.91 6.98 14.90
N VAL A 126 13.92 5.75 15.41
CA VAL A 126 13.90 4.55 14.57
C VAL A 126 12.51 4.40 13.95
N MET A 127 12.48 4.39 12.62
CA MET A 127 11.28 4.24 11.81
C MET A 127 11.28 2.87 11.13
N GLU A 128 10.14 2.20 11.15
CA GLU A 128 9.87 0.99 10.37
C GLU A 128 8.69 1.26 9.45
N ARG A 129 8.92 1.11 8.13
CA ARG A 129 7.97 1.47 7.09
C ARG A 129 7.86 0.36 6.05
N PHE A 130 6.64 -0.13 5.86
CA PHE A 130 6.34 -1.12 4.83
C PHE A 130 6.56 -0.52 3.44
N LEU A 131 7.38 -1.17 2.63
CA LEU A 131 7.65 -0.76 1.25
C LEU A 131 6.68 -1.41 0.27
N GLY A 132 6.44 -2.71 0.44
CA GLY A 132 5.61 -3.47 -0.47
C GLY A 132 5.70 -4.96 -0.25
N ASN A 133 4.88 -5.69 -1.00
CA ASN A 133 5.01 -7.13 -1.15
C ASN A 133 5.50 -7.44 -2.56
N ALA A 134 6.20 -8.57 -2.67
CA ALA A 134 6.64 -9.13 -3.92
C ALA A 134 6.16 -10.57 -4.04
N HIS A 135 5.80 -10.93 -5.27
CA HIS A 135 5.46 -12.30 -5.60
C HIS A 135 6.72 -13.03 -6.01
N VAL A 136 7.06 -14.10 -5.30
CA VAL A 136 8.25 -14.90 -5.59
C VAL A 136 7.84 -16.26 -6.14
N ALA A 137 8.57 -16.72 -7.15
CA ALA A 137 8.31 -18.01 -7.80
C ALA A 137 8.74 -19.19 -6.91
N ASP A 138 9.79 -18.99 -6.11
CA ASP A 138 10.29 -19.90 -5.09
C ASP A 138 11.05 -19.13 -3.99
N THR A 139 11.24 -19.76 -2.82
CA THR A 139 12.03 -19.24 -1.68
C THR A 139 13.53 -19.47 -1.85
N LYS A 140 14.02 -19.64 -3.08
CA LYS A 140 15.47 -19.76 -3.28
C LYS A 140 16.12 -18.40 -3.07
N SER A 141 17.30 -18.40 -2.46
CA SER A 141 18.03 -17.17 -2.12
C SER A 141 18.28 -16.25 -3.31
N LEU A 142 18.56 -16.81 -4.50
CA LEU A 142 18.76 -16.03 -5.71
C LEU A 142 17.48 -15.30 -6.14
N THR A 143 16.34 -15.99 -6.16
CA THR A 143 15.03 -15.41 -6.52
C THR A 143 14.65 -14.29 -5.56
N LEU A 144 14.80 -14.54 -4.25
CA LEU A 144 14.54 -13.54 -3.20
C LEU A 144 15.42 -12.31 -3.37
N LYS A 145 16.73 -12.50 -3.60
CA LYS A 145 17.67 -11.40 -3.81
C LYS A 145 17.27 -10.55 -5.02
N MET A 146 17.02 -11.17 -6.17
CA MET A 146 16.66 -10.44 -7.39
C MET A 146 15.38 -9.62 -7.19
N GLU A 147 14.42 -10.15 -6.46
CA GLU A 147 13.15 -9.47 -6.20
C GLU A 147 13.30 -8.31 -5.20
N ILE A 148 14.14 -8.47 -4.17
CA ILE A 148 14.51 -7.37 -3.26
C ILE A 148 15.18 -6.25 -4.07
N GLU A 149 16.17 -6.60 -4.91
CA GLU A 149 16.89 -5.62 -5.73
C GLU A 149 15.94 -4.88 -6.68
N SER A 150 15.04 -5.61 -7.36
CA SER A 150 14.03 -5.06 -8.25
C SER A 150 13.11 -4.06 -7.52
N MET A 151 12.61 -4.43 -6.34
CA MET A 151 11.75 -3.57 -5.52
C MET A 151 12.47 -2.29 -5.07
N LEU A 152 13.71 -2.40 -4.61
CA LEU A 152 14.48 -1.24 -4.15
C LEU A 152 14.80 -0.29 -5.32
N VAL A 153 15.27 -0.82 -6.45
CA VAL A 153 15.60 -0.02 -7.64
C VAL A 153 14.36 0.67 -8.20
N THR A 154 13.22 -0.03 -8.26
CA THR A 154 11.94 0.54 -8.72
C THR A 154 11.50 1.73 -7.87
N ASN A 155 11.87 1.73 -6.58
CA ASN A 155 11.59 2.81 -5.63
C ASN A 155 12.76 3.83 -5.51
N GLY A 156 13.77 3.75 -6.37
CA GLY A 156 14.91 4.68 -6.37
C GLY A 156 15.87 4.51 -5.18
N LEU A 157 15.78 3.41 -4.45
CA LEU A 157 16.64 3.14 -3.29
C LEU A 157 17.94 2.45 -3.75
N SER A 158 19.07 2.98 -3.29
CA SER A 158 20.38 2.43 -3.63
C SER A 158 20.75 1.24 -2.74
N LEU A 159 21.13 0.12 -3.37
CA LEU A 159 21.65 -1.05 -2.65
C LEU A 159 22.91 -0.73 -1.82
N SER A 160 23.71 0.25 -2.25
CA SER A 160 24.93 0.67 -1.54
C SER A 160 24.67 1.34 -0.18
N LYS A 161 23.43 1.78 0.05
CA LYS A 161 22.99 2.45 1.29
C LYS A 161 22.43 1.46 2.31
N ILE A 162 22.30 0.18 1.97
CA ILE A 162 21.85 -0.84 2.90
C ILE A 162 22.97 -1.14 3.93
N ARG A 163 22.61 -1.15 5.20
CA ARG A 163 23.52 -1.44 6.33
C ARG A 163 23.12 -2.64 7.18
N GLY A 164 21.95 -3.21 6.92
CA GLY A 164 21.46 -4.36 7.65
C GLY A 164 20.38 -5.09 6.89
N HIS A 165 20.33 -6.41 7.09
CA HIS A 165 19.30 -7.28 6.55
C HIS A 165 18.78 -8.17 7.67
N GLY A 166 17.46 -8.20 7.87
CA GLY A 166 16.78 -9.13 8.78
C GLY A 166 15.81 -10.01 8.00
N TYR A 167 15.92 -11.34 8.14
CA TYR A 167 15.08 -12.33 7.46
C TYR A 167 14.45 -13.28 8.49
N ASP A 168 13.13 -13.48 8.46
CA ASP A 168 12.43 -14.39 9.40
C ASP A 168 12.50 -15.87 8.96
N GLY A 169 12.73 -16.14 7.67
CA GLY A 169 12.80 -17.48 7.05
C GLY A 169 14.22 -18.06 6.87
N ALA A 170 15.14 -17.76 7.79
CA ALA A 170 16.60 -17.90 7.62
C ALA A 170 17.19 -19.33 7.52
N ARG A 171 16.61 -20.25 6.72
CA ARG A 171 17.31 -21.47 6.26
C ARG A 171 17.89 -21.32 4.85
N ASN A 172 17.21 -20.59 3.95
CA ASN A 172 17.68 -20.45 2.57
C ASN A 172 18.58 -19.22 2.36
N MET A 173 18.46 -18.20 3.22
CA MET A 173 19.29 -16.98 3.17
C MET A 173 20.55 -17.05 4.05
N SER A 174 20.74 -18.14 4.81
CA SER A 174 21.82 -18.29 5.81
C SER A 174 22.98 -19.22 5.39
N GLY A 175 23.17 -19.51 4.10
CA GLY A 175 24.24 -20.41 3.63
C GLY A 175 24.93 -20.01 2.32
N GLU A 176 26.27 -19.91 2.38
CA GLU A 176 27.32 -19.93 1.32
C GLU A 176 27.22 -19.03 0.06
N SER A 177 26.15 -18.28 -0.18
CA SER A 177 25.97 -17.49 -1.41
C SER A 177 26.15 -15.96 -1.25
N MET A 178 26.35 -15.48 -0.02
CA MET A 178 26.67 -14.07 0.25
C MET A 178 28.18 -13.75 0.18
N ASP A 179 29.03 -14.77 -0.02
CA ASP A 179 30.50 -14.61 -0.13
C ASP A 179 30.99 -14.87 -1.55
N SER A 180 30.58 -14.02 -2.48
CA SER A 180 31.42 -13.75 -3.66
C SER A 180 31.09 -12.38 -4.24
N ARG A 181 31.98 -11.43 -3.92
CA ARG A 181 32.19 -10.12 -4.58
C ARG A 181 31.22 -9.00 -4.16
N LEU A 182 31.57 -8.36 -3.05
CA LEU A 182 31.74 -6.90 -3.04
C LEU A 182 32.85 -6.50 -4.02
#